data_AF-A0A2N3IN73-F1
#
_entry.id   AF-A0A2N3IN73-F1
#
_cell.length_a   1.000
_cell.length_b   1.000
_cell.length_c   1.000
_cell.angle_alpha   90.00
_cell.angle_beta   90.00
_cell.angle_gamma   90.00
#
_symmetry.space_group_name_H-M   'P 1'
#
loop_
_entity.id
_entity.type
_entity.pdbx_description
1 polymer ?
#
loop_
_entity_poly.entity_id
_entity_poly.type
_entity_poly.pdbx_seq_one_letter_code
_entity_poly.pdbx_strand_id
1 'polypeptide(L)'
;MKDTTDQGTGDMFGIKRGRGRPKTGAAKSGAERQAAYRAKLADINVTVTINRELIDGLSVHLQAIRDGWSEVPLTPEQAGEILKALRTAELKQLRGQHPRPQAKPTA
;
A
#
# COMPACT_ATOMS: atom_id res chain seq x y z
N MET A 1 37.17 -35.75 -12.48
CA MET A 1 36.49 -34.55 -13.01
C MET A 1 35.02 -34.92 -13.12
N LYS A 2 34.10 -34.21 -12.43
CA LYS A 2 32.65 -34.47 -12.56
C LYS A 2 32.15 -33.72 -13.78
N ASP A 3 31.47 -34.43 -14.66
CA ASP A 3 30.94 -33.90 -15.91
C ASP A 3 29.76 -32.96 -15.62
N THR A 4 29.88 -31.69 -15.97
CA THR A 4 28.88 -30.65 -15.66
C THR A 4 27.63 -30.74 -16.56
N THR A 5 27.70 -31.58 -17.59
CA THR A 5 26.68 -31.80 -18.61
C THR A 5 25.81 -33.04 -18.36
N ASP A 6 26.08 -33.78 -17.29
CA ASP A 6 25.26 -34.92 -16.87
C ASP A 6 23.97 -34.43 -16.19
N GLN A 7 22.96 -34.15 -17.01
CA GLN A 7 21.60 -33.81 -16.57
C GLN A 7 20.75 -35.05 -16.25
N GLY A 8 21.27 -36.27 -16.49
CA GLY A 8 20.51 -37.51 -16.37
C GLY A 8 20.64 -38.17 -15.00
N THR A 9 21.82 -38.12 -14.39
CA THR A 9 22.08 -38.87 -13.14
C THR A 9 21.43 -38.23 -11.91
N GLY A 10 21.07 -36.94 -11.96
CA GLY A 10 20.35 -36.25 -10.88
C GLY A 10 18.85 -36.55 -10.81
N ASP A 11 18.27 -37.16 -11.85
CA ASP A 11 16.81 -37.40 -11.96
C ASP A 11 16.41 -38.81 -11.49
N MET A 12 17.37 -39.72 -11.35
CA MET A 12 17.13 -41.11 -10.87
C MET A 12 16.93 -41.18 -9.35
N PHE A 13 17.32 -40.14 -8.62
CA PHE A 13 16.99 -39.93 -7.22
C PHE A 13 16.44 -38.52 -7.09
N GLY A 14 15.14 -38.38 -7.36
CA GLY A 14 14.45 -37.10 -7.34
C GLY A 14 14.97 -36.19 -6.22
N ILE A 15 15.64 -35.12 -6.61
CA ILE A 15 16.27 -34.15 -5.70
C ILE A 15 15.24 -33.83 -4.61
N LYS A 16 15.49 -34.25 -3.36
CA LYS A 16 14.60 -33.97 -2.23
C LYS A 16 14.48 -32.45 -2.09
N ARG A 17 13.40 -31.90 -2.64
CA ARG A 17 13.14 -30.47 -2.61
C ARG A 17 12.92 -30.07 -1.15
N GLY A 18 13.69 -29.11 -0.67
CA GLY A 18 13.40 -28.46 0.60
C GLY A 18 11.96 -27.92 0.58
N ARG A 19 11.22 -28.14 1.67
CA ARG A 19 9.86 -27.62 1.82
C ARG A 19 9.90 -26.09 1.64
N GLY A 20 9.01 -25.55 0.81
CA GLY A 20 8.83 -24.10 0.65
C GLY A 20 9.45 -23.46 -0.61
N ARG A 21 10.28 -24.15 -1.39
CA ARG A 21 10.76 -23.61 -2.69
C ARG A 21 9.74 -23.92 -3.79
N PRO A 22 9.07 -22.94 -4.41
CA PRO A 22 8.11 -23.19 -5.48
C PRO A 22 8.75 -23.91 -6.67
N LYS A 23 7.93 -24.69 -7.41
CA LYS A 23 8.37 -25.56 -8.52
C LYS A 23 8.86 -24.77 -9.73
N THR A 24 8.27 -23.59 -9.92
CA THR A 24 8.69 -22.59 -10.89
C THR A 24 9.44 -21.49 -10.17
N GLY A 25 10.39 -20.82 -10.84
CA GLY A 25 11.10 -19.64 -10.34
C GLY A 25 10.20 -18.43 -10.05
N ALA A 26 8.88 -18.61 -10.01
CA ALA A 26 7.86 -17.60 -9.77
C ALA A 26 7.72 -17.20 -8.29
N ALA A 27 8.75 -17.46 -7.46
CA ALA A 27 8.79 -16.94 -6.10
C ALA A 27 8.91 -15.41 -6.20
N LYS A 28 7.87 -14.67 -5.78
CA LYS A 28 7.99 -13.22 -5.67
C LYS A 28 9.13 -12.86 -4.73
N SER A 29 10.03 -11.99 -5.19
CA SER A 29 11.06 -11.44 -4.32
C SER A 29 10.44 -10.72 -3.12
N GLY A 30 11.20 -10.53 -2.03
CA GLY A 30 10.71 -9.76 -0.88
C GLY A 30 10.27 -8.35 -1.28
N ALA A 31 11.02 -7.72 -2.20
CA ALA A 31 10.72 -6.40 -2.73
C ALA A 31 9.40 -6.37 -3.51
N GLU A 32 9.15 -7.34 -4.39
CA GLU A 32 7.88 -7.44 -5.14
C GLU A 32 6.67 -7.60 -4.22
N ARG A 33 6.82 -8.39 -3.14
CA ARG A 33 5.75 -8.53 -2.15
C ARG A 33 5.46 -7.23 -1.42
N GLN A 34 6.50 -6.49 -1.02
CA GLN A 34 6.33 -5.18 -0.38
C GLN A 34 5.73 -4.15 -1.35
N ALA A 35 6.12 -4.16 -2.62
CA ALA A 35 5.54 -3.28 -3.64
C ALA A 35 4.06 -3.58 -3.86
N ALA A 36 3.68 -4.85 -4.00
CA ALA A 36 2.29 -5.27 -4.13
C ALA A 36 1.46 -4.90 -2.88
N TYR A 37 2.04 -5.03 -1.68
CA TYR A 37 1.38 -4.61 -0.45
C TYR A 37 1.14 -3.09 -0.41
N ARG A 38 2.14 -2.28 -0.78
CA ARG A 38 2.00 -0.82 -0.85
C ARG A 38 0.95 -0.37 -1.88
N ALA A 39 0.91 -1.02 -3.04
CA ALA A 39 -0.12 -0.76 -4.06
C ALA A 39 -1.52 -1.04 -3.50
N LYS A 40 -1.73 -2.19 -2.85
CA LYS A 40 -3.01 -2.52 -2.22
C LYS A 40 -3.41 -1.51 -1.14
N LEU A 41 -2.46 -1.00 -0.35
CA LEU A 41 -2.77 0.02 0.65
C LEU A 41 -3.20 1.35 0.01
N ALA A 42 -2.60 1.74 -1.11
CA ALA A 42 -2.98 2.95 -1.85
C ALA A 42 -4.38 2.84 -2.46
N ASP A 43 -4.80 1.64 -2.86
CA ASP A 43 -6.15 1.42 -3.41
C ASP A 43 -7.26 1.55 -2.34
N ILE A 44 -6.94 1.27 -1.07
CA ILE A 44 -7.94 1.18 0.01
C ILE A 44 -7.91 2.42 0.92
N ASN A 45 -6.75 3.06 1.07
CA ASN A 45 -6.53 4.10 2.07
C ASN A 45 -6.12 5.42 1.44
N VAL A 46 -6.66 6.52 1.99
CA VAL A 46 -6.18 7.89 1.72
C VAL A 46 -5.44 8.40 2.94
N THR A 47 -4.21 8.87 2.76
CA THR A 47 -3.40 9.45 3.84
C THR A 47 -3.49 10.98 3.77
N VAL A 48 -3.91 11.63 4.85
CA VAL A 48 -4.01 13.09 4.92
C VAL A 48 -3.08 13.64 5.99
N THR A 49 -2.26 14.62 5.62
CA THR A 49 -1.40 15.33 6.55
C THR A 49 -2.15 16.55 7.08
N ILE A 50 -2.36 16.60 8.40
CA ILE A 50 -3.07 17.67 9.10
C ILE A 50 -2.14 18.22 10.18
N ASN A 51 -2.22 19.53 10.44
CA ASN A 51 -1.49 20.17 11.54
C ASN A 51 -1.92 19.58 12.89
N ARG A 52 -0.95 19.32 13.77
CA ARG A 52 -1.19 18.67 15.05
C ARG A 52 -2.23 19.39 15.90
N GLU A 53 -2.19 20.72 15.91
CA GLU A 53 -3.10 21.58 16.69
C GLU A 53 -4.57 21.46 16.26
N LEU A 54 -4.83 21.05 15.01
CA LEU A 54 -6.16 20.86 14.47
C LEU A 54 -6.74 19.47 14.74
N ILE A 55 -5.90 18.49 15.11
CA ILE A 55 -6.34 17.11 15.36
C ILE A 55 -7.25 17.04 16.57
N ASP A 56 -6.90 17.74 17.65
CA ASP A 56 -7.69 17.69 18.88
C ASP A 56 -9.09 18.27 18.64
N GLY A 57 -9.17 19.44 17.98
CA GLY A 57 -10.44 20.05 17.59
C GLY A 57 -11.27 19.16 16.66
N LEU A 58 -10.64 18.54 15.64
CA LEU A 58 -11.31 17.61 14.74
C LEU A 58 -11.87 16.38 15.48
N SER A 59 -11.11 15.84 16.44
CA SER A 59 -11.53 14.68 17.22
C SER A 59 -12.77 14.98 18.07
N VAL A 60 -12.78 16.14 18.74
CA VAL A 60 -13.92 16.61 19.55
C VAL A 60 -15.12 16.87 18.64
N HIS A 61 -14.92 17.47 17.47
CA HIS A 61 -16.00 17.70 16.51
C HIS A 61 -16.65 16.41 16.01
N LEU A 62 -15.84 15.41 15.65
CA LEU A 62 -16.34 14.10 15.20
C LEU A 62 -17.04 13.35 16.34
N GLN A 63 -16.54 13.48 17.57
CA GLN A 63 -17.17 12.89 18.76
C GLN A 63 -18.52 13.56 19.05
N ALA A 64 -18.61 14.89 18.97
CA ALA A 64 -19.86 15.64 19.11
C ALA A 64 -20.91 15.18 18.09
N ILE A 65 -20.53 15.06 16.81
CA ILE A 65 -21.43 14.55 15.76
C ILE A 65 -21.89 13.12 16.09
N ARG A 66 -20.98 12.24 16.53
CA ARG A 66 -21.30 10.86 16.89
C ARG A 66 -22.31 10.79 18.03
N ASP A 67 -22.17 11.64 19.02
CA ASP A 67 -23.00 11.66 20.23
C ASP A 67 -24.31 12.46 20.01
N GLY A 68 -24.52 13.04 18.83
CA GLY A 68 -25.72 13.81 18.47
C GLY A 68 -25.71 15.26 18.97
N TRP A 69 -24.54 15.79 19.36
CA TRP A 69 -24.37 17.16 19.82
C TRP A 69 -24.20 18.07 18.61
N SER A 70 -25.00 19.14 18.56
CA SER A 70 -25.04 20.10 17.46
C SER A 70 -24.10 21.29 17.64
N GLU A 71 -23.40 21.39 18.78
CA GLU A 71 -22.38 22.42 18.97
C GLU A 71 -21.18 22.13 18.08
N VAL A 72 -20.70 23.17 17.39
CA VAL A 72 -19.55 23.10 16.49
C VAL A 72 -18.32 23.54 17.29
N PRO A 73 -17.52 22.63 17.85
CA PRO A 73 -16.31 22.98 18.59
C PRO A 73 -15.17 23.50 17.70
N LEU A 74 -15.32 23.42 16.38
CA LEU A 74 -14.30 23.82 15.41
C LEU A 74 -14.57 25.22 14.86
N THR A 75 -13.55 26.09 14.81
CA THR A 75 -13.74 27.39 14.15
C THR A 75 -13.86 27.22 12.62
N PRO A 76 -14.53 28.15 11.91
CA PRO A 76 -14.64 28.08 10.46
C PRO A 76 -13.29 28.06 9.74
N GLU A 77 -12.30 28.76 10.28
CA GLU A 77 -10.93 28.78 9.75
C GLU A 77 -10.26 27.42 9.86
N GLN A 78 -10.33 26.80 11.05
CA GLN A 78 -9.82 25.44 11.29
C GLN A 78 -10.50 24.41 10.38
N ALA A 79 -11.83 24.53 10.20
CA ALA A 79 -12.58 23.69 9.27
C ALA A 79 -12.10 23.85 7.83
N GLY A 80 -11.82 25.09 7.41
CA GLY A 80 -11.28 25.41 6.09
C GLY A 80 -9.91 24.81 5.84
N GLU A 81 -9.00 24.86 6.83
CA GLU A 81 -7.68 24.25 6.74
C GLU A 81 -7.75 22.73 6.60
N ILE A 82 -8.59 22.08 7.42
CA ILE A 82 -8.80 20.62 7.34
C ILE A 82 -9.39 20.25 5.98
N LEU A 83 -10.40 21.00 5.50
CA LEU A 83 -11.00 20.75 4.19
C LEU A 83 -9.99 20.89 3.06
N LYS A 84 -9.12 21.90 3.12
CA LYS A 84 -8.02 22.09 2.15
C LYS A 84 -7.05 20.92 2.16
N ALA A 85 -6.69 20.40 3.33
CA ALA A 85 -5.82 19.23 3.47
C ALA A 85 -6.46 17.98 2.86
N LEU A 86 -7.74 17.73 3.17
CA LEU A 86 -8.53 16.63 2.59
C LEU A 86 -8.58 16.71 1.06
N ARG A 87 -8.92 17.88 0.51
CA ARG A 87 -8.98 18.10 -0.96
C ARG A 87 -7.64 17.90 -1.64
N THR A 88 -6.56 18.37 -1.01
CA THR A 88 -5.20 18.20 -1.55
C THR A 88 -4.81 16.72 -1.60
N ALA A 89 -5.12 15.96 -0.56
CA ALA A 89 -4.89 14.52 -0.53
C ALA A 89 -5.76 13.78 -1.56
N GLU A 90 -7.05 14.11 -1.67
CA GLU A 90 -7.98 13.56 -2.67
C GLU A 90 -7.46 13.75 -4.09
N LEU A 91 -7.07 14.99 -4.44
CA LEU A 91 -6.55 15.30 -5.78
C LEU A 91 -5.27 14.51 -6.07
N LYS A 92 -4.35 14.45 -5.12
CA LYS A 92 -3.06 13.79 -5.31
C LYS A 92 -3.16 12.27 -5.41
N GLN A 93 -3.98 11.65 -4.57
CA GLN A 93 -4.01 10.19 -4.39
C GLN A 93 -5.11 9.52 -5.20
N LEU A 94 -6.28 10.14 -5.35
CA LEU A 94 -7.42 9.54 -6.04
C LEU A 94 -7.54 10.01 -7.48
N ARG A 95 -7.30 11.31 -7.75
CA ARG A 95 -7.45 11.87 -9.11
C ARG A 95 -6.14 11.90 -9.91
N GLY A 96 -5.01 12.02 -9.23
CA GLY A 96 -3.68 12.10 -9.85
C GLY A 96 -2.94 10.78 -10.03
N GLN A 97 -3.42 9.67 -9.45
CA GLN A 97 -2.76 8.36 -9.48
C GLN A 97 -3.65 7.27 -10.07
N HIS A 98 -3.82 7.27 -11.39
CA HIS A 98 -3.81 6.00 -12.11
C HIS A 98 -2.35 5.71 -12.51
N PRO A 99 -1.69 4.69 -11.94
CA PRO A 99 -0.42 4.24 -12.49
C PRO A 99 -0.67 3.81 -13.95
N ARG A 100 0.04 4.44 -14.89
CA ARG A 100 0.19 3.87 -16.23
C ARG A 100 0.64 2.41 -16.05
N PRO A 101 -0.03 1.43 -16.68
CA PRO A 101 0.44 0.05 -16.62
C PRO A 101 1.87 0.05 -17.16
N GLN A 102 2.85 -0.24 -16.30
CA GLN A 102 4.23 -0.34 -16.75
C GLN A 102 4.29 -1.48 -17.77
N ALA A 103 4.72 -1.16 -18.98
CA ALA A 103 4.95 -2.16 -20.01
C ALA A 103 5.86 -3.26 -19.45
N LYS A 104 5.47 -4.52 -19.64
CA LYS A 104 6.33 -5.66 -19.30
C LYS A 104 7.67 -5.48 -20.03
N PRO A 105 8.82 -5.56 -19.36
CA PRO A 105 10.08 -5.69 -20.07
C PRO A 105 10.12 -7.10 -20.68
N THR A 106 9.82 -7.19 -21.98
CA THR A 106 10.21 -8.34 -22.80
C THR A 106 11.69 -8.20 -23.12
N ALA A 107 12.51 -9.01 -22.47
CA ALA A 107 13.82 -9.41 -22.97
C ALA A 107 13.65 -10.72 -23.76
#